data_AF-W2VVP6-F1
#
_entry.id   AF-W2VVP6-F1
#
_cell.length_a   1.000
_cell.length_b   1.000
_cell.length_c   1.000
_cell.angle_alpha   90.00
_cell.angle_beta   90.00
_cell.angle_gamma   90.00
#
_symmetry.space_group_name_H-M   'P 1'
#
loop_
_entity.id
_entity.type
_entity.pdbx_description
1 polymer ?
#
loop_
_entity_poly.entity_id
_entity_poly.type
_entity_poly.pdbx_seq_one_letter_code
_entity_poly.pdbx_strand_id
1 'polypeptide(L)'
;MNASSSKWLPLGEKAMTQTYGSTRKLIPLCTTRWNSMQSCFALLLRVRTALSVFEVTNKNAHDLPDKLIILEDAAFWSELKKAEEVIRPLCFASFMLQSDNNTFADVVLCFRELYDKFVASPISDGLVGLLEKRWNDCELPLFLLAFVLHPGNRELLKELHGSVANRMWDFALAYYRKPFDRDARSIVGEMSEWMRGAYTPFSLANFENLATPPLAAFWQEAKSSKERAHLEPELPELAGYVGYGCKYSYLRAILLSVGAHSHCSAKQDELRKSKNDCSCSGPSTRPRPT
;
A
#
# COMPACT_ATOMS: atom_id res chain seq x y z
N MET A 1 16.11 1.90 31.02
CA MET A 1 17.10 0.84 30.72
C MET A 1 17.25 -0.01 31.96
N ASN A 2 17.12 -1.34 31.85
CA ASN A 2 17.34 -2.24 32.99
C ASN A 2 18.86 -2.47 33.18
N ALA A 3 19.29 -2.93 34.37
CA ALA A 3 20.69 -3.09 34.73
C ALA A 3 21.50 -4.03 33.78
N SER A 4 20.81 -4.96 33.11
CA SER A 4 21.40 -5.83 32.09
C SER A 4 21.75 -5.05 30.82
N SER A 5 20.83 -4.21 30.32
CA SER A 5 21.07 -3.40 29.12
C SER A 5 22.21 -2.40 29.27
N SER A 6 22.43 -1.84 30.46
CA SER A 6 23.51 -0.88 30.71
C SER A 6 24.92 -1.47 30.62
N LYS A 7 25.08 -2.78 30.81
CA LYS A 7 26.37 -3.48 30.65
C LYS A 7 26.56 -3.99 29.22
N TRP A 8 25.57 -4.70 28.71
CA TRP A 8 25.73 -5.48 27.47
C TRP A 8 25.58 -4.65 26.20
N LEU A 9 24.76 -3.59 26.22
CA LEU A 9 24.57 -2.73 25.06
C LEU A 9 25.87 -1.99 24.67
N PRO A 10 26.61 -1.33 25.59
CA PRO A 10 27.89 -0.71 25.25
C PRO A 10 28.94 -1.70 24.72
N LEU A 11 28.95 -2.94 25.22
CA LEU A 11 29.85 -3.99 24.74
C LEU A 11 29.48 -4.45 23.32
N GLY A 12 28.19 -4.55 23.01
CA GLY A 12 27.71 -4.79 21.65
C GLY A 12 28.08 -3.65 20.70
N GLU A 13 27.89 -2.39 21.13
CA GLU A 13 28.28 -1.21 20.36
C GLU A 13 29.80 -1.14 20.10
N LYS A 14 30.62 -1.53 21.10
CA LYS A 14 32.07 -1.66 20.94
C LYS A 14 32.42 -2.69 19.87
N ALA A 15 31.79 -3.86 19.88
CA ALA A 15 32.00 -4.89 18.86
C ALA A 15 31.61 -4.39 17.46
N MET A 16 30.54 -3.60 17.33
CA MET A 16 30.17 -2.96 16.06
C MET A 16 31.21 -1.96 15.59
N THR A 17 31.70 -1.11 16.48
CA THR A 17 32.77 -0.14 16.15
C THR A 17 34.04 -0.86 15.69
N GLN A 18 34.41 -1.95 16.37
CA GLN A 18 35.58 -2.76 15.99
C GLN A 18 35.41 -3.45 14.63
N THR A 19 34.21 -3.91 14.32
CA THR A 19 33.94 -4.66 13.07
C THR A 19 33.73 -3.73 11.87
N TYR A 20 33.08 -2.58 12.06
CA TYR A 20 32.58 -1.72 10.97
C TYR A 20 33.11 -0.29 11.01
N GLY A 21 33.95 0.08 11.98
CA GLY A 21 34.42 1.46 12.19
C GLY A 21 33.33 2.43 12.68
N SER A 22 32.11 1.96 12.89
CA SER A 22 30.96 2.75 13.33
C SER A 22 29.95 1.90 14.09
N THR A 23 29.12 2.54 14.91
CA THR A 23 28.05 1.88 15.67
C THR A 23 26.70 2.12 15.00
N ARG A 24 25.84 1.11 15.02
CA ARG A 24 24.42 1.24 14.65
C ARG A 24 23.57 1.06 15.90
N LYS A 25 22.67 2.02 16.17
CA LYS A 25 21.75 1.93 17.32
C LYS A 25 20.76 0.80 17.11
N LEU A 26 20.77 -0.19 18.00
CA LEU A 26 19.78 -1.28 18.00
C LEU A 26 18.37 -0.72 18.24
N ILE A 27 17.43 -1.17 17.42
CA ILE A 27 16.03 -0.75 17.47
C ILE A 27 15.24 -1.83 18.21
N PRO A 28 14.45 -1.48 19.24
CA PRO A 28 13.61 -2.45 19.93
C PRO A 28 12.57 -3.04 18.96
N LEU A 29 12.31 -4.33 19.09
CA LEU A 29 11.24 -4.98 18.34
C LEU A 29 9.89 -4.35 18.74
N CYS A 30 9.14 -3.89 17.75
CA CYS A 30 7.79 -3.38 17.93
C CYS A 30 6.82 -4.29 17.19
N THR A 31 6.01 -5.04 17.93
CA THR A 31 5.11 -6.07 17.40
C THR A 31 3.87 -5.52 16.67
N THR A 32 3.62 -4.21 16.76
CA THR A 32 2.40 -3.58 16.22
C THR A 32 2.59 -2.93 14.85
N ARG A 33 3.83 -2.84 14.34
CA ARG A 33 4.12 -2.19 13.04
C ARG A 33 5.18 -2.95 12.26
N TRP A 34 4.82 -3.44 11.08
CA TRP A 34 5.76 -4.18 10.23
C TRP A 34 7.01 -3.39 9.86
N ASN A 35 6.89 -2.09 9.58
CA ASN A 35 8.05 -1.25 9.27
C ASN A 35 9.10 -1.28 10.40
N SER A 36 8.63 -1.29 11.65
CA SER A 36 9.51 -1.39 12.82
C SER A 36 10.09 -2.80 12.98
N MET A 37 9.30 -3.86 12.74
CA MET A 37 9.78 -5.24 12.75
C MET A 37 10.85 -5.47 11.68
N GLN A 38 10.59 -5.05 10.44
CA GLN A 38 11.53 -5.15 9.33
C GLN A 38 12.81 -4.38 9.61
N SER A 39 12.69 -3.15 10.12
CA SER A 39 13.86 -2.34 10.50
C SER A 39 14.69 -3.03 11.58
N CYS A 40 14.05 -3.64 12.58
CA CYS A 40 14.71 -4.41 13.62
C CYS A 40 15.42 -5.65 13.05
N PHE A 41 14.73 -6.46 12.23
CA PHE A 41 15.28 -7.67 11.65
C PHE A 41 16.44 -7.38 10.69
N ALA A 42 16.25 -6.43 9.77
CA ALA A 42 17.28 -6.02 8.83
C ALA A 42 18.50 -5.43 9.54
N LEU A 43 18.30 -4.69 10.63
CA LEU A 43 19.40 -4.19 11.44
C LEU A 43 20.20 -5.33 12.08
N LEU A 44 19.52 -6.27 12.75
CA LEU A 44 20.17 -7.44 13.36
C LEU A 44 20.98 -8.24 12.33
N LEU A 45 20.41 -8.50 11.14
CA LEU A 45 21.10 -9.18 10.05
C LEU A 45 22.35 -8.40 9.58
N ARG A 46 22.27 -7.07 9.47
CA ARG A 46 23.41 -6.22 9.09
C ARG A 46 24.53 -6.21 10.13
N VAL A 47 24.20 -6.33 11.42
CA VAL A 47 25.21 -6.33 12.50
C VAL A 47 25.63 -7.73 12.94
N ARG A 48 25.17 -8.79 12.24
CA ARG A 48 25.44 -10.20 12.59
C ARG A 48 26.90 -10.47 12.93
N THR A 49 27.84 -10.08 12.07
CA THR A 49 29.28 -10.33 12.30
C THR A 49 29.78 -9.70 13.59
N ALA A 50 29.39 -8.46 13.86
CA ALA A 50 29.74 -7.79 15.11
C ALA A 50 29.11 -8.45 16.33
N LEU A 51 27.87 -8.96 16.20
CA LEU A 51 27.20 -9.71 17.27
C LEU A 51 27.86 -11.07 17.52
N SER A 52 28.39 -11.72 16.50
CA SER A 52 29.21 -12.94 16.65
C SER A 52 30.53 -12.63 17.37
N VAL A 53 31.21 -11.52 17.04
CA VAL A 53 32.41 -11.09 17.77
C VAL A 53 32.09 -10.76 19.24
N PHE A 54 30.99 -10.05 19.49
CA PHE A 54 30.49 -9.76 20.83
C PHE A 54 30.25 -11.04 21.63
N GLU A 55 29.55 -12.01 21.05
CA GLU A 55 29.25 -13.29 21.69
C GLU A 55 30.55 -14.02 22.04
N VAL A 56 31.44 -14.28 21.07
CA VAL A 56 32.70 -15.00 21.29
C VAL A 56 33.57 -14.35 22.38
N THR A 57 33.57 -13.01 22.44
CA THR A 57 34.34 -12.24 23.43
C THR A 57 33.77 -12.37 24.85
N ASN A 58 32.45 -12.54 24.97
CA ASN A 58 31.73 -12.47 26.25
C ASN A 58 31.13 -13.80 26.70
N LYS A 59 31.24 -14.88 25.91
CA LYS A 59 30.63 -16.19 26.16
C LYS A 59 30.96 -16.82 27.52
N ASN A 60 32.13 -16.51 28.07
CA ASN A 60 32.59 -17.03 29.36
C ASN A 60 32.12 -16.18 30.56
N ALA A 61 31.39 -15.08 30.32
CA ALA A 61 30.87 -14.25 31.39
C ALA A 61 29.66 -14.93 32.04
N HIS A 62 29.77 -15.25 33.33
CA HIS A 62 28.71 -15.94 34.10
C HIS A 62 27.39 -15.15 34.15
N ASP A 63 27.42 -13.84 33.93
CA ASP A 63 26.23 -12.98 33.96
C ASP A 63 25.68 -12.64 32.56
N LEU A 64 26.15 -13.33 31.50
CA LEU A 64 25.60 -13.20 30.16
C LEU A 64 24.14 -13.69 30.15
N PRO A 65 23.16 -12.86 29.75
CA PRO A 65 21.78 -13.28 29.70
C PRO A 65 21.57 -14.41 28.69
N ASP A 66 20.81 -15.45 29.07
CA ASP A 66 20.47 -16.58 28.19
C ASP A 66 19.91 -16.15 26.83
N LYS A 67 19.21 -15.02 26.80
CA LYS A 67 18.65 -14.41 25.57
C LYS A 67 19.71 -13.98 24.56
N LEU A 68 20.96 -13.80 24.97
CA LEU A 68 22.08 -13.45 24.07
C LEU A 68 22.84 -14.69 23.56
N ILE A 69 22.65 -15.86 24.18
CA ILE A 69 23.24 -17.13 23.73
C ILE A 69 22.71 -17.51 22.34
N ILE A 70 21.47 -17.12 22.02
CA ILE A 70 20.85 -17.34 20.72
C ILE A 70 21.62 -16.74 19.53
N LEU A 71 22.57 -15.82 19.80
CA LEU A 71 23.40 -15.22 18.75
C LEU A 71 24.40 -16.22 18.13
N GLU A 72 24.69 -17.34 18.79
CA GLU A 72 25.49 -18.45 18.25
C GLU A 72 24.66 -19.36 17.30
N ASP A 73 23.34 -19.38 17.48
CA ASP A 73 22.47 -20.32 16.78
C ASP A 73 22.29 -19.94 15.29
N ALA A 74 22.80 -20.80 14.41
CA ALA A 74 22.63 -20.65 12.97
C ALA A 74 21.16 -20.73 12.53
N ALA A 75 20.33 -21.51 13.23
CA ALA A 75 18.90 -21.61 12.96
C ALA A 75 18.19 -20.29 13.25
N PHE A 76 18.50 -19.63 14.37
CA PHE A 76 18.00 -18.28 14.67
C PHE A 76 18.26 -17.30 13.52
N TRP A 77 19.49 -17.23 13.02
CA TRP A 77 19.83 -16.32 11.92
C TRP A 77 19.13 -16.66 10.61
N SER A 78 18.96 -17.96 10.32
CA SER A 78 18.21 -18.44 9.17
C SER A 78 16.74 -18.04 9.25
N GLU A 79 16.08 -18.28 10.39
CA GLU A 79 14.68 -17.93 10.60
C GLU A 79 14.47 -16.41 10.62
N LEU A 80 15.39 -15.65 11.22
CA LEU A 80 15.35 -14.18 11.18
C LEU A 80 15.42 -13.65 9.74
N LYS A 81 16.26 -14.26 8.89
CA LYS A 81 16.36 -13.91 7.48
C LYS A 81 15.06 -14.22 6.74
N LYS A 82 14.47 -15.39 6.93
CA LYS A 82 13.17 -15.77 6.35
C LYS A 82 12.07 -14.79 6.78
N ALA A 83 12.02 -14.45 8.08
CA ALA A 83 11.04 -13.51 8.61
C ALA A 83 11.20 -12.11 7.99
N GLU A 84 12.43 -11.62 7.83
CA GLU A 84 12.67 -10.34 7.17
C GLU A 84 12.27 -10.37 5.69
N GLU A 85 12.55 -11.46 4.98
CA GLU A 85 12.14 -11.65 3.58
C GLU A 85 10.62 -11.65 3.38
N VAL A 86 9.86 -12.20 4.33
CA VAL A 86 8.39 -12.19 4.32
C VAL A 86 7.82 -10.80 4.62
N ILE A 87 8.38 -10.09 5.60
CA ILE A 87 7.85 -8.79 6.04
C ILE A 87 8.25 -7.65 5.10
N ARG A 88 9.41 -7.73 4.45
CA ARG A 88 9.93 -6.69 3.55
C ARG A 88 8.93 -6.26 2.46
N PRO A 89 8.32 -7.16 1.67
CA PRO A 89 7.35 -6.75 0.65
C PRO A 89 6.08 -6.12 1.23
N LEU A 90 5.66 -6.51 2.45
CA LEU A 90 4.56 -5.83 3.15
C LEU A 90 4.91 -4.38 3.53
N CYS A 91 6.15 -4.13 3.95
CA CYS A 91 6.62 -2.78 4.26
C CYS A 91 6.71 -1.92 3.00
N PHE A 92 7.18 -2.50 1.89
CA PHE A 92 7.24 -1.82 0.61
C PHE A 92 5.85 -1.46 0.09
N ALA A 93 4.92 -2.43 0.07
CA ALA A 93 3.53 -2.18 -0.28
C ALA A 93 2.93 -1.09 0.61
N SER A 94 3.14 -1.16 1.93
CA SER A 94 2.69 -0.14 2.87
C SER A 94 3.23 1.25 2.57
N PHE A 95 4.51 1.37 2.24
CA PHE A 95 5.14 2.63 1.85
C PHE A 95 4.55 3.19 0.55
N MET A 96 4.45 2.36 -0.49
CA MET A 96 3.88 2.74 -1.79
C MET A 96 2.42 3.20 -1.64
N LEU A 97 1.65 2.46 -0.84
CA LEU A 97 0.25 2.71 -0.58
C LEU A 97 0.01 3.92 0.35
N GLN A 98 1.01 4.37 1.11
CA GLN A 98 0.90 5.60 1.92
C GLN A 98 1.37 6.86 1.19
N SER A 99 1.93 6.73 -0.03
CA SER A 99 2.39 7.86 -0.82
C SER A 99 1.21 8.73 -1.26
N ASP A 100 1.35 10.05 -1.14
CA ASP A 100 0.32 11.02 -1.57
C ASP A 100 0.05 10.99 -3.09
N ASN A 101 0.96 10.38 -3.86
CA ASN A 101 0.89 10.27 -5.31
C ASN A 101 0.35 8.92 -5.80
N ASN A 102 -0.04 8.02 -4.89
CA ASN A 102 -0.55 6.74 -5.32
C ASN A 102 -1.94 6.84 -5.98
N THR A 103 -2.25 5.79 -6.73
CA THR A 103 -3.48 5.61 -7.48
C THR A 103 -4.09 4.25 -7.14
N PHE A 104 -5.36 4.04 -7.47
CA PHE A 104 -5.96 2.70 -7.36
C PHE A 104 -5.29 1.66 -8.28
N ALA A 105 -4.59 2.09 -9.34
CA ALA A 105 -3.79 1.18 -10.17
C ALA A 105 -2.60 0.60 -9.40
N ASP A 106 -1.97 1.40 -8.52
CA ASP A 106 -0.85 0.96 -7.69
C ASP A 106 -1.26 -0.11 -6.67
N VAL A 107 -2.53 -0.11 -6.26
CA VAL A 107 -3.08 -1.17 -5.40
C VAL A 107 -2.98 -2.52 -6.10
N VAL A 108 -3.42 -2.61 -7.35
CA VAL A 108 -3.36 -3.86 -8.14
C VAL A 108 -1.91 -4.33 -8.30
N LEU A 109 -1.00 -3.40 -8.61
CA LEU A 109 0.44 -3.71 -8.70
C LEU A 109 1.01 -4.21 -7.37
N CYS A 110 0.67 -3.58 -6.24
CA CYS A 110 1.11 -4.03 -4.92
C CYS A 110 0.60 -5.43 -4.60
N PHE A 111 -0.67 -5.74 -4.90
CA PHE A 111 -1.21 -7.09 -4.71
C PHE A 111 -0.51 -8.13 -5.58
N ARG A 112 -0.23 -7.80 -6.85
CA ARG A 112 0.54 -8.68 -7.74
C ARG A 112 1.94 -8.93 -7.20
N GLU A 113 2.68 -7.89 -6.83
CA GLU A 113 4.03 -8.03 -6.30
C GLU A 113 4.04 -8.84 -4.99
N LEU A 114 3.08 -8.61 -4.10
CA LEU A 114 2.92 -9.40 -2.87
C LEU A 114 2.67 -10.87 -3.19
N TYR A 115 1.79 -11.15 -4.16
CA TYR A 115 1.49 -12.50 -4.59
C TYR A 115 2.74 -13.21 -5.11
N ASP A 116 3.47 -12.58 -6.02
CA ASP A 116 4.71 -13.13 -6.59
C ASP A 116 5.75 -13.44 -5.51
N LYS A 117 5.88 -12.56 -4.50
CA LYS A 117 6.80 -12.79 -3.37
C LYS A 117 6.31 -13.86 -2.40
N PHE A 118 5.01 -13.97 -2.18
CA PHE A 118 4.44 -14.94 -1.25
C PHE A 118 4.43 -16.35 -1.84
N VAL A 119 4.16 -16.51 -3.13
CA VAL A 119 4.27 -17.80 -3.83
C VAL A 119 5.70 -18.33 -3.79
N ALA A 120 6.70 -17.45 -3.91
CA ALA A 120 8.10 -17.83 -3.81
C ALA A 120 8.57 -18.10 -2.36
N SER A 121 7.72 -17.86 -1.35
CA SER A 121 8.06 -18.01 0.06
C SER A 121 7.92 -19.46 0.55
N PRO A 122 8.77 -19.94 1.47
CA PRO A 122 8.61 -21.25 2.11
C PRO A 122 7.29 -21.46 2.86
N ILE A 123 6.55 -20.37 3.15
CA ILE A 123 5.26 -20.38 3.84
C ILE A 123 4.11 -19.90 2.93
N SER A 124 4.22 -20.17 1.63
CA SER A 124 3.30 -19.74 0.57
C SER A 124 1.83 -19.97 0.91
N ASP A 125 1.43 -21.19 1.25
CA ASP A 125 0.01 -21.56 1.39
C ASP A 125 -0.74 -20.66 2.40
N GLY A 126 -0.09 -20.35 3.52
CA GLY A 126 -0.67 -19.46 4.53
C GLY A 126 -0.72 -18.00 4.09
N LEU A 127 0.32 -17.51 3.41
CA LEU A 127 0.42 -16.11 3.00
C LEU A 127 -0.47 -15.80 1.79
N VAL A 128 -0.51 -16.68 0.80
CA VAL A 128 -1.34 -16.54 -0.40
C VAL A 128 -2.81 -16.58 -0.02
N GLY A 129 -3.24 -17.53 0.82
CA GLY A 129 -4.64 -17.59 1.28
C GLY A 129 -5.08 -16.33 2.04
N LEU A 130 -4.18 -15.73 2.84
CA LEU A 130 -4.45 -14.44 3.48
C LEU A 130 -4.56 -13.30 2.47
N LEU A 131 -3.68 -13.26 1.47
CA LEU A 131 -3.68 -12.24 0.43
C LEU A 131 -4.94 -12.33 -0.44
N GLU A 132 -5.33 -13.52 -0.87
CA GLU A 132 -6.54 -13.77 -1.66
C GLU A 132 -7.81 -13.41 -0.90
N LYS A 133 -7.88 -13.76 0.39
CA LYS A 133 -8.99 -13.33 1.25
C LYS A 133 -9.11 -11.81 1.27
N ARG A 134 -7.99 -11.09 1.39
CA ARG A 134 -7.97 -9.62 1.41
C ARG A 134 -8.28 -9.00 0.05
N TRP A 135 -7.81 -9.62 -1.02
CA TRP A 135 -8.20 -9.25 -2.37
C TRP A 135 -9.73 -9.31 -2.53
N ASN A 136 -10.38 -10.38 -2.06
CA ASN A 136 -11.83 -10.53 -2.14
C ASN A 136 -12.63 -9.55 -1.26
N ASP A 137 -12.05 -9.03 -0.17
CA ASP A 137 -12.66 -8.01 0.70
C ASP A 137 -12.65 -6.60 0.07
N CYS A 138 -11.91 -6.40 -1.03
CA CYS A 138 -11.70 -5.09 -1.66
C CYS A 138 -12.76 -4.74 -2.73
N GLU A 139 -12.87 -3.46 -3.07
CA GLU A 139 -13.63 -2.96 -4.24
C GLU A 139 -12.91 -3.29 -5.56
N LEU A 140 -12.79 -4.60 -5.84
CA LEU A 140 -12.03 -5.11 -6.98
C LEU A 140 -12.40 -4.48 -8.33
N PRO A 141 -13.68 -4.27 -8.68
CA PRO A 141 -14.03 -3.64 -9.95
C PRO A 141 -13.42 -2.25 -10.13
N LEU A 142 -13.42 -1.43 -9.07
CA LEU A 142 -12.87 -0.09 -9.12
C LEU A 142 -11.35 -0.10 -9.30
N PHE A 143 -10.64 -0.97 -8.56
CA PHE A 143 -9.18 -1.07 -8.65
C PHE A 143 -8.74 -1.61 -10.00
N LEU A 144 -9.46 -2.60 -10.53
CA LEU A 144 -9.20 -3.15 -11.86
C LEU A 144 -9.47 -2.12 -12.96
N LEU A 145 -10.56 -1.34 -12.86
CA LEU A 145 -10.80 -0.23 -13.78
C LEU A 145 -9.68 0.80 -13.73
N ALA A 146 -9.26 1.22 -12.53
CA ALA A 146 -8.14 2.16 -12.41
C ALA A 146 -6.86 1.62 -13.03
N PHE A 147 -6.55 0.34 -12.81
CA PHE A 147 -5.41 -0.33 -13.39
C PHE A 147 -5.48 -0.36 -14.93
N VAL A 148 -6.64 -0.71 -15.49
CA VAL A 148 -6.86 -0.76 -16.94
C VAL A 148 -6.80 0.62 -17.58
N LEU A 149 -7.34 1.64 -16.91
CA LEU A 149 -7.35 3.03 -17.37
C LEU A 149 -6.02 3.76 -17.11
N HIS A 150 -5.03 3.11 -16.50
CA HIS A 150 -3.72 3.74 -16.32
C HIS A 150 -2.90 3.62 -17.61
N PRO A 151 -2.51 4.74 -18.27
CA PRO A 151 -1.78 4.70 -19.54
C PRO A 151 -0.44 3.96 -19.46
N GLY A 152 0.22 4.00 -18.29
CA GLY A 152 1.47 3.27 -18.04
C GLY A 152 1.33 1.76 -18.03
N ASN A 153 0.10 1.22 -17.89
CA ASN A 153 -0.15 -0.21 -17.81
C ASN A 153 -0.56 -0.82 -19.16
N ARG A 154 -0.62 -0.03 -20.25
CA ARG A 154 -1.08 -0.47 -21.58
C ARG A 154 -0.40 -1.75 -22.07
N GLU A 155 0.90 -1.89 -21.85
CA GLU A 155 1.64 -3.09 -22.26
C GLU A 155 1.17 -4.34 -21.50
N LEU A 156 0.87 -4.20 -20.20
CA LEU A 156 0.33 -5.29 -19.38
C LEU A 156 -1.08 -5.70 -19.80
N LEU A 157 -1.85 -4.80 -20.45
CA LEU A 157 -3.19 -5.12 -20.95
C LEU A 157 -3.15 -6.12 -22.10
N LYS A 158 -2.04 -6.21 -22.85
CA LYS A 158 -1.87 -7.17 -23.94
C LYS A 158 -1.82 -8.62 -23.44
N GLU A 159 -1.47 -8.81 -22.17
CA GLU A 159 -1.40 -10.12 -21.52
C GLU A 159 -2.77 -10.57 -20.98
N LEU A 160 -3.79 -9.69 -20.99
CA LEU A 160 -5.11 -10.02 -20.44
C LEU A 160 -5.90 -10.95 -21.37
N HIS A 161 -6.49 -11.99 -20.79
CA HIS A 161 -7.41 -12.88 -21.51
C HIS A 161 -8.70 -12.15 -21.92
N GLY A 162 -9.26 -12.47 -23.09
CA GLY A 162 -10.42 -11.76 -23.65
C GLY A 162 -11.67 -11.76 -22.75
N SER A 163 -11.86 -12.79 -21.92
CA SER A 163 -12.97 -12.83 -20.95
C SER A 163 -12.83 -11.79 -19.83
N VAL A 164 -11.60 -11.38 -19.50
CA VAL A 164 -11.33 -10.30 -18.53
C VAL A 164 -11.67 -8.96 -19.17
N ALA A 165 -11.32 -8.75 -20.44
CA ALA A 165 -11.66 -7.53 -21.18
C ALA A 165 -13.17 -7.27 -21.21
N ASN A 166 -13.98 -8.30 -21.46
CA ASN A 166 -15.44 -8.17 -21.45
C ASN A 166 -15.97 -7.70 -20.09
N ARG A 167 -15.45 -8.26 -18.98
CA ARG A 167 -15.84 -7.82 -17.62
C ARG A 167 -15.45 -6.38 -17.33
N MET A 168 -14.36 -5.88 -17.92
CA MET A 168 -13.96 -4.48 -17.75
C MET A 168 -14.97 -3.52 -18.39
N TRP A 169 -15.62 -3.92 -19.49
CA TRP A 169 -16.69 -3.12 -20.10
C TRP A 169 -17.90 -3.02 -19.19
N ASP A 170 -18.31 -4.15 -18.59
CA ASP A 170 -19.43 -4.19 -17.64
C ASP A 170 -19.15 -3.30 -16.42
N PHE A 171 -17.92 -3.36 -15.89
CA PHE A 171 -17.49 -2.49 -14.81
C PHE A 171 -17.50 -1.02 -15.22
N ALA A 172 -16.96 -0.67 -16.38
CA ALA A 172 -16.93 0.71 -16.85
C ALA A 172 -18.34 1.29 -16.97
N LEU A 173 -19.27 0.50 -17.54
CA LEU A 173 -20.67 0.87 -17.67
C LEU A 173 -21.33 1.11 -16.30
N ALA A 174 -21.12 0.20 -15.35
CA ALA A 174 -21.68 0.31 -14.01
C ALA A 174 -21.12 1.53 -13.24
N TYR A 175 -19.81 1.78 -13.32
CA TYR A 175 -19.15 2.87 -12.60
C TYR A 175 -19.33 4.23 -13.24
N TYR A 176 -19.67 4.31 -14.54
CA TYR A 176 -20.03 5.57 -15.19
C TYR A 176 -21.47 5.98 -14.89
N ARG A 177 -22.43 5.04 -14.96
CA ARG A 177 -23.85 5.35 -14.72
C ARG A 177 -24.10 5.91 -13.31
N LYS A 178 -23.37 5.40 -12.32
CA LYS A 178 -23.57 5.74 -10.90
C LYS A 178 -23.35 7.24 -10.58
N PRO A 179 -22.24 7.89 -10.98
CA PRO A 179 -22.03 9.32 -10.74
C PRO A 179 -22.64 10.25 -11.80
N PHE A 180 -22.78 9.82 -13.05
CA PHE A 180 -23.16 10.72 -14.15
C PHE A 180 -24.66 10.70 -14.49
N ASP A 181 -25.40 9.68 -14.04
CA ASP A 181 -26.86 9.51 -14.29
C ASP A 181 -27.24 9.67 -15.78
N ARG A 182 -26.39 9.14 -16.66
CA ARG A 182 -26.51 9.22 -18.12
C ARG A 182 -26.36 7.85 -18.75
N ASP A 183 -26.99 7.69 -19.91
CA ASP A 183 -26.73 6.55 -20.78
C ASP A 183 -25.32 6.65 -21.34
N ALA A 184 -24.48 5.69 -20.91
CA ALA A 184 -23.10 5.53 -21.36
C ALA A 184 -23.07 4.82 -22.72
N ARG A 185 -23.39 5.56 -23.78
CA ARG A 185 -23.64 5.00 -25.12
C ARG A 185 -22.34 4.67 -25.86
N SER A 186 -21.27 5.40 -25.59
CA SER A 186 -19.98 5.25 -26.27
C SER A 186 -18.93 4.52 -25.44
N ILE A 187 -19.11 4.38 -24.12
CA ILE A 187 -18.09 3.86 -23.19
C ILE A 187 -17.55 2.49 -23.56
N VAL A 188 -18.39 1.58 -24.06
CA VAL A 188 -17.96 0.23 -24.46
C VAL A 188 -17.06 0.29 -25.69
N GLY A 189 -17.40 1.14 -26.66
CA GLY A 189 -16.60 1.38 -27.85
C GLY A 189 -15.26 2.03 -27.50
N GLU A 190 -15.30 3.07 -26.67
CA GLU A 190 -14.10 3.78 -26.19
C GLU A 190 -13.17 2.85 -25.40
N MET A 191 -13.71 2.01 -24.51
CA MET A 191 -12.94 0.98 -23.79
C MET A 191 -12.30 -0.03 -24.74
N SER A 192 -13.01 -0.44 -25.78
CA SER A 192 -12.49 -1.37 -26.79
C SER A 192 -11.31 -0.77 -27.56
N GLU A 193 -11.44 0.49 -28.01
CA GLU A 193 -10.37 1.24 -28.64
C GLU A 193 -9.17 1.41 -27.70
N TRP A 194 -9.43 1.69 -26.42
CA TRP A 194 -8.41 1.87 -25.39
C TRP A 194 -7.59 0.60 -25.19
N MET A 195 -8.25 -0.53 -24.93
CA MET A 195 -7.59 -1.81 -24.68
C MET A 195 -6.83 -2.33 -25.91
N ARG A 196 -7.26 -1.96 -27.13
CA ARG A 196 -6.52 -2.24 -28.38
C ARG A 196 -5.34 -1.30 -28.61
N GLY A 197 -5.18 -0.24 -27.82
CA GLY A 197 -4.16 0.77 -28.00
C GLY A 197 -4.42 1.76 -29.15
N ALA A 198 -5.65 1.79 -29.69
CA ALA A 198 -6.04 2.65 -30.80
C ALA A 198 -6.72 3.97 -30.37
N TYR A 199 -6.95 4.15 -29.06
CA TYR A 199 -7.75 5.26 -28.54
C TYR A 199 -7.09 6.64 -28.65
N THR A 200 -5.80 6.73 -28.32
CA THR A 200 -5.02 7.98 -28.43
C THR A 200 -3.61 7.72 -28.92
N PRO A 201 -2.99 8.66 -29.67
CA PRO A 201 -1.63 8.52 -30.18
C PRO A 201 -0.55 8.84 -29.13
N PHE A 202 -0.93 9.46 -28.01
CA PHE A 202 0.00 9.91 -26.97
C PHE A 202 0.12 8.90 -25.82
N SER A 203 1.23 9.00 -25.08
CA SER A 203 1.57 8.22 -23.89
C SER A 203 1.74 9.12 -22.67
N LEU A 204 1.91 8.52 -21.48
CA LEU A 204 2.09 9.29 -20.24
C LEU A 204 3.35 10.16 -20.28
N ALA A 205 4.41 9.72 -20.96
CA ALA A 205 5.68 10.43 -21.10
C ALA A 205 5.51 11.80 -21.78
N ASN A 206 4.48 11.98 -22.61
CA ASN A 206 4.18 13.27 -23.24
C ASN A 206 3.80 14.37 -22.23
N PHE A 207 3.51 14.01 -20.96
CA PHE A 207 2.97 14.91 -19.94
C PHE A 207 3.83 15.03 -18.67
N GLU A 208 5.04 14.42 -18.63
CA GLU A 208 5.88 14.35 -17.41
C GLU A 208 6.37 15.71 -16.90
N ASN A 209 6.53 16.70 -17.78
CA ASN A 209 7.09 18.02 -17.46
C ASN A 209 6.03 19.11 -17.27
N LEU A 210 4.77 18.73 -17.07
CA LEU A 210 3.67 19.67 -16.87
C LEU A 210 3.43 19.95 -15.39
N ALA A 211 2.87 21.12 -15.08
CA ALA A 211 2.44 21.46 -13.73
C ALA A 211 1.28 20.58 -13.24
N THR A 212 0.45 20.11 -14.16
CA THR A 212 -0.63 19.16 -13.91
C THR A 212 -0.05 17.74 -13.81
N PRO A 213 -0.46 16.90 -12.84
CA PRO A 213 0.01 15.52 -12.74
C PRO A 213 -0.13 14.76 -14.08
N PRO A 214 0.84 13.91 -14.48
CA PRO A 214 0.84 13.33 -15.83
C PRO A 214 -0.42 12.54 -16.19
N LEU A 215 -0.93 11.72 -15.25
CA LEU A 215 -2.18 10.97 -15.45
C LEU A 215 -3.37 11.90 -15.67
N ALA A 216 -3.34 13.06 -14.99
CA ALA A 216 -4.40 14.03 -15.05
C ALA A 216 -4.42 14.77 -16.39
N ALA A 217 -3.25 15.25 -16.80
CA ALA A 217 -3.05 15.93 -18.07
C ALA A 217 -3.38 15.01 -19.26
N PHE A 218 -3.02 13.73 -19.18
CA PHE A 218 -3.34 12.72 -20.18
C PHE A 218 -4.85 12.62 -20.44
N TRP A 219 -5.66 12.44 -19.39
CA TRP A 219 -7.10 12.25 -19.53
C TRP A 219 -7.82 13.55 -19.87
N GLN A 220 -7.27 14.72 -19.48
CA GLN A 220 -7.76 16.03 -19.92
C GLN A 220 -7.58 16.21 -21.44
N GLU A 221 -6.40 15.90 -21.99
CA GLU A 221 -6.17 16.01 -23.44
C GLU A 221 -7.01 15.00 -24.23
N ALA A 222 -7.19 13.79 -23.70
CA ALA A 222 -8.08 12.79 -24.30
C ALA A 222 -9.54 13.29 -24.34
N LYS A 223 -10.01 13.93 -23.28
CA LYS A 223 -11.33 14.58 -23.22
C LYS A 223 -11.43 15.69 -24.26
N SER A 224 -10.51 16.65 -24.26
CA SER A 224 -10.52 17.77 -25.20
C SER A 224 -10.40 17.33 -26.67
N SER A 225 -9.74 16.21 -26.94
CA SER A 225 -9.67 15.63 -28.28
C SER A 225 -11.02 15.08 -28.76
N LYS A 226 -11.77 14.40 -27.88
CA LYS A 226 -13.14 13.92 -28.20
C LYS A 226 -14.10 15.09 -28.40
N GLU A 227 -14.04 16.10 -27.53
CA GLU A 227 -14.88 17.30 -27.63
C GLU A 227 -14.63 18.08 -28.93
N ARG A 228 -13.36 18.24 -29.34
CA ARG A 228 -13.01 18.84 -30.66
C ARG A 228 -13.55 18.05 -31.85
N ALA A 229 -13.73 16.75 -31.70
CA ALA A 229 -14.34 15.88 -32.70
C ALA A 229 -15.87 15.81 -32.59
N HIS A 230 -16.49 16.59 -31.69
CA HIS A 230 -17.92 16.54 -31.40
C HIS A 230 -18.42 15.16 -30.94
N LEU A 231 -17.58 14.42 -30.21
CA LEU A 231 -17.88 13.12 -29.61
C LEU A 231 -18.03 13.25 -28.09
N GLU A 232 -18.87 12.41 -27.50
CA GLU A 232 -19.01 12.29 -26.04
C GLU A 232 -17.71 11.71 -25.43
N PRO A 233 -17.13 12.34 -24.38
CA PRO A 233 -15.89 11.89 -23.76
C PRO A 233 -16.15 10.99 -22.54
N GLU A 234 -16.99 9.94 -22.69
CA GLU A 234 -17.45 9.14 -21.54
C GLU A 234 -16.28 8.41 -20.84
N LEU A 235 -15.33 7.87 -21.60
CA LEU A 235 -14.18 7.17 -21.03
C LEU A 235 -13.21 8.12 -20.30
N PRO A 236 -12.82 9.29 -20.86
CA PRO A 236 -12.04 10.30 -20.13
C PRO A 236 -12.72 10.80 -18.85
N GLU A 237 -14.04 10.94 -18.86
CA GLU A 237 -14.81 11.32 -17.67
C GLU A 237 -14.79 10.22 -16.60
N LEU A 238 -14.99 8.96 -16.99
CA LEU A 238 -14.81 7.82 -16.09
C LEU A 238 -13.39 7.76 -15.54
N ALA A 239 -12.38 7.89 -16.39
CA ALA A 239 -10.98 7.80 -16.00
C ALA A 239 -10.58 8.93 -15.05
N GLY A 240 -11.14 10.13 -15.24
CA GLY A 240 -11.05 11.20 -14.24
C GLY A 240 -11.69 10.78 -12.92
N TYR A 241 -12.95 10.35 -12.94
CA TYR A 241 -13.66 9.93 -11.72
C TYR A 241 -12.91 8.83 -10.94
N VAL A 242 -12.39 7.83 -11.63
CA VAL A 242 -11.66 6.70 -11.04
C VAL A 242 -10.23 7.09 -10.63
N GLY A 243 -9.52 7.85 -11.46
CA GLY A 243 -8.13 8.26 -11.22
C GLY A 243 -7.97 9.32 -10.12
N TYR A 244 -9.01 10.12 -9.85
CA TYR A 244 -9.03 11.12 -8.78
C TYR A 244 -9.85 10.69 -7.55
N GLY A 245 -10.46 9.50 -7.57
CA GLY A 245 -11.31 8.99 -6.50
C GLY A 245 -10.57 8.77 -5.18
N CYS A 246 -10.90 9.58 -4.17
CA CYS A 246 -10.61 9.44 -2.73
C CYS A 246 -9.32 8.69 -2.29
N LYS A 247 -8.20 9.44 -2.28
CA LYS A 247 -6.83 9.03 -1.87
C LYS A 247 -6.62 8.55 -0.42
N TYR A 248 -7.65 8.38 0.43
CA TYR A 248 -7.40 8.09 1.86
C TYR A 248 -8.32 7.04 2.53
N SER A 249 -9.45 6.65 1.92
CA SER A 249 -10.41 5.73 2.57
C SER A 249 -10.04 4.25 2.42
N TYR A 250 -9.54 3.82 1.25
CA TYR A 250 -9.29 2.41 0.96
C TYR A 250 -7.91 1.91 1.42
N LEU A 251 -6.92 2.81 1.40
CA LEU A 251 -5.56 2.54 1.86
C LEU A 251 -5.49 2.25 3.35
N ARG A 252 -6.29 2.98 4.13
CA ARG A 252 -6.48 2.70 5.55
C ARG A 252 -7.14 1.34 5.77
N ALA A 253 -8.07 0.92 4.90
CA ALA A 253 -8.74 -0.39 5.02
C ALA A 253 -7.81 -1.56 4.68
N ILE A 254 -6.97 -1.43 3.65
CA ILE A 254 -5.96 -2.45 3.27
C ILE A 254 -4.86 -2.54 4.33
N LEU A 255 -4.39 -1.41 4.88
CA LEU A 255 -3.28 -1.36 5.83
C LEU A 255 -3.68 -1.60 7.30
N LEU A 256 -4.88 -1.21 7.73
CA LEU A 256 -5.35 -1.46 9.11
C LEU A 256 -5.90 -2.88 9.32
N SER A 257 -6.29 -3.60 8.27
CA SER A 257 -6.95 -4.90 8.42
C SER A 257 -5.98 -6.09 8.49
N VAL A 258 -4.75 -5.92 8.02
CA VAL A 258 -3.73 -6.96 8.08
C VAL A 258 -2.87 -6.81 9.35
N GLY A 259 -2.92 -5.65 10.04
CA GLY A 259 -2.32 -5.41 11.36
C GLY A 259 -3.33 -4.98 12.44
N ALA A 260 -3.64 -5.90 13.36
CA ALA A 260 -4.36 -5.69 14.62
C ALA A 260 -5.88 -5.39 14.57
N HIS A 261 -6.69 -6.46 14.60
CA HIS A 261 -7.95 -6.42 15.34
C HIS A 261 -7.64 -6.18 16.81
N SER A 262 -7.91 -4.98 17.34
CA SER A 262 -8.36 -4.82 18.75
C SER A 262 -8.68 -3.39 19.20
N HIS A 263 -8.27 -2.30 18.52
CA HIS A 263 -8.45 -0.96 19.12
C HIS A 263 -9.05 0.15 18.25
N CYS A 264 -9.40 -0.08 16.98
CA CYS A 264 -9.99 0.97 16.14
C CYS A 264 -11.52 1.09 16.24
N SER A 265 -12.22 0.05 16.72
CA SER A 265 -13.68 0.09 16.88
C SER A 265 -14.12 1.10 17.96
N ALA A 266 -13.37 1.21 19.06
CA ALA A 266 -13.71 2.10 20.18
C ALA A 266 -13.65 3.59 19.81
N LYS A 267 -12.71 3.99 18.95
CA LYS A 267 -12.57 5.39 18.51
C LYS A 267 -13.60 5.80 17.44
N GLN A 268 -14.11 4.85 16.65
CA GLN A 268 -15.18 5.15 15.69
C GLN A 268 -16.52 5.37 16.39
N ASP A 269 -16.82 4.66 17.48
CA ASP A 269 -18.03 4.87 18.27
C ASP A 269 -17.99 6.20 19.07
N GLU A 270 -16.83 6.63 19.56
CA GLU A 270 -16.67 7.95 20.18
C GLU A 270 -16.85 9.11 19.18
N LEU A 271 -16.33 8.97 17.96
CA LEU A 271 -16.50 9.95 16.88
C LEU A 271 -17.94 9.98 16.31
N ARG A 272 -18.68 8.86 16.39
CA ARG A 272 -20.10 8.79 16.00
C ARG A 272 -21.00 9.43 17.05
N LYS A 273 -20.70 9.26 18.35
CA LYS A 273 -21.41 9.93 19.45
C LYS A 273 -21.19 11.45 19.45
N SER A 274 -19.95 11.89 19.23
CA SER A 274 -19.61 13.33 19.14
C SER A 274 -20.32 14.07 17.99
N LYS A 275 -20.64 13.40 16.88
CA LYS A 275 -21.38 14.01 15.76
C LYS A 275 -22.89 14.08 15.97
N ASN A 276 -23.47 13.17 16.75
CA ASN A 276 -24.91 13.20 17.04
C ASN A 276 -25.28 14.24 18.11
N ASP A 277 -24.35 14.62 18.99
CA ASP A 277 -24.59 15.63 20.03
C ASP A 277 -24.48 17.08 19.53
N CYS A 278 -24.00 17.33 18.31
CA CYS A 278 -23.87 18.67 17.73
C CYS A 278 -25.02 19.10 16.80
N SER A 279 -26.10 18.32 16.70
CA SER A 279 -27.22 18.62 15.77
C SER A 279 -28.57 18.73 16.49
N CYS A 280 -28.67 19.56 17.53
CA CYS A 280 -29.95 20.01 18.09
C CYS A 280 -29.81 21.37 18.79
N SER A 281 -29.83 22.46 18.01
CA SER A 281 -30.27 23.78 18.51
C SER A 281 -30.84 24.57 17.33
N GLY A 282 -32.15 24.41 17.13
CA GLY A 282 -32.93 25.24 16.20
C GLY A 282 -33.09 26.68 16.74
N PRO A 283 -33.38 27.65 15.85
CA PRO A 283 -33.39 29.07 16.22
C PRO A 283 -34.67 29.44 16.98
N SER A 284 -34.50 29.95 18.20
CA SER A 284 -35.56 30.53 19.02
C SER A 284 -35.92 31.94 18.52
N THR A 285 -37.16 32.12 18.11
CA THR A 285 -37.81 33.39 17.76
C THR A 285 -37.84 34.36 18.96
N ARG A 286 -37.41 35.61 18.76
CA ARG A 286 -37.68 36.75 19.68
C ARG A 286 -39.00 37.43 19.30
N PRO A 287 -39.83 37.85 20.27
CA PRO A 287 -40.93 38.79 20.01
C PRO A 287 -40.44 40.26 20.08
N ARG A 288 -41.09 41.12 19.29
CA ARG A 288 -40.93 42.58 19.26
C ARG A 288 -41.61 43.23 20.48
N PRO A 289 -41.09 44.37 21.00
CA PRO A 289 -41.74 45.11 22.06
C PRO A 289 -42.75 46.14 21.52
N THR A 290 -43.85 46.29 22.25
CA THR A 290 -44.59 47.55 22.47
C THR A 290 -44.77 47.69 23.97
#